data_AF-A0A8X7WGX2-F1
#
_entry.id   AF-A0A8X7WGX2-F1
#
_cell.length_a   1.000
_cell.length_b   1.000
_cell.length_c   1.000
_cell.angle_alpha   90.00
_cell.angle_beta   90.00
_cell.angle_gamma   90.00
#
_symmetry.space_group_name_H-M   'P 1'
#
loop_
_entity.id
_entity.type
_entity.pdbx_description
1 polymer ?
#
loop_
_entity_poly.entity_id
_entity_poly.type
_entity_poly.pdbx_seq_one_letter_code
_entity_poly.pdbx_strand_id
1 'polypeptide(L)'
;MMINNRKSWPNHFLRDDEANVYNLNPWSSFNTPNPNNFIFVKRRTDACGKSDGSVSGCWRIMARGHDKLIKSGETGRILGFKKILKFCEKDMKRSEEQIIWVMEEYRLVDKWKQDQVICRIRVCYNLRLVPCSPSIFLFSING
;
A
#
# COMPACT_ATOMS: atom_id res chain seq x y z
N MET A 1 -16.88 -17.64 -22.25
CA MET A 1 -16.60 -18.43 -21.03
C MET A 1 -15.84 -17.54 -20.06
N MET A 2 -16.57 -16.81 -19.20
CA MET A 2 -15.99 -15.92 -18.18
C MET A 2 -16.07 -16.64 -16.84
N ILE A 3 -14.93 -16.87 -16.19
CA ILE A 3 -14.91 -17.51 -14.87
C ILE A 3 -15.37 -16.46 -13.85
N ASN A 4 -16.69 -16.44 -13.61
CA ASN A 4 -17.36 -15.70 -12.54
C ASN A 4 -17.11 -16.36 -11.17
N ASN A 5 -15.86 -16.49 -10.74
CA ASN A 5 -15.57 -16.70 -9.33
C ASN A 5 -15.29 -15.35 -8.66
N ARG A 6 -16.31 -14.49 -8.64
CA ARG A 6 -16.46 -13.51 -7.57
C ARG A 6 -16.73 -14.30 -6.28
N LYS A 7 -15.70 -14.92 -5.69
CA LYS A 7 -15.65 -14.98 -4.23
C LYS A 7 -15.72 -13.51 -3.84
N SER A 8 -16.88 -13.08 -3.33
CA SER A 8 -17.06 -11.72 -2.85
C SER A 8 -15.92 -11.43 -1.89
N TRP A 9 -14.99 -10.58 -2.30
CA TRP A 9 -13.91 -10.16 -1.44
C TRP A 9 -14.53 -9.59 -0.16
N PRO A 10 -13.96 -9.85 1.02
CA PRO A 10 -14.55 -9.38 2.26
C PRO A 10 -14.86 -7.88 2.20
N ASN A 11 -16.05 -7.46 2.63
CA ASN A 11 -16.54 -6.07 2.58
C ASN A 11 -15.66 -5.04 3.32
N HIS A 12 -14.59 -5.48 3.99
CA HIS A 12 -13.62 -4.61 4.65
C HIS A 12 -12.50 -4.10 3.72
N PHE A 13 -12.52 -4.47 2.44
CA PHE A 13 -11.58 -3.96 1.45
C PHE A 13 -12.20 -2.83 0.64
N LEU A 14 -11.54 -1.67 0.65
CA LEU A 14 -11.90 -0.57 -0.24
C LEU A 14 -11.32 -0.82 -1.62
N ARG A 15 -12.01 -0.36 -2.66
CA ARG A 15 -11.55 -0.44 -4.04
C ARG A 15 -11.39 0.96 -4.60
N ASP A 16 -10.25 1.22 -5.22
CA ASP A 16 -9.89 2.48 -5.86
C ASP A 16 -9.46 2.19 -7.30
N ASP A 17 -10.46 2.13 -8.18
CA ASP A 17 -10.28 1.76 -9.59
C ASP A 17 -9.49 2.84 -10.38
N GLU A 18 -9.45 4.06 -9.87
CA GLU A 18 -8.77 5.22 -10.47
C GLU A 18 -7.39 5.50 -9.86
N ALA A 19 -7.01 4.76 -8.81
CA ALA A 19 -5.79 4.98 -8.06
C ALA A 19 -5.67 6.39 -7.45
N ASN A 20 -6.80 6.96 -7.02
CA ASN A 20 -6.89 8.25 -6.35
C ASN A 20 -6.11 8.30 -5.03
N VAL A 21 -5.88 7.16 -4.37
CA VAL A 21 -5.14 7.00 -3.12
C VAL A 21 -3.76 7.68 -3.14
N TYR A 22 -3.10 7.73 -4.30
CA TYR A 22 -1.80 8.36 -4.47
C TYR A 22 -1.87 9.90 -4.53
N ASN A 23 -3.07 10.46 -4.73
CA ASN A 23 -3.34 11.89 -4.86
C ASN A 23 -4.07 12.48 -3.64
N LEU A 24 -4.41 11.65 -2.65
CA LEU A 24 -5.13 12.06 -1.45
C LEU A 24 -4.20 12.52 -0.31
N ASN A 25 -4.71 13.46 0.50
CA ASN A 25 -4.10 13.84 1.77
C ASN A 25 -4.40 12.78 2.83
N PRO A 26 -3.39 12.09 3.37
CA PRO A 26 -3.65 10.88 4.15
C PRO A 26 -4.38 11.15 5.47
N TRP A 27 -4.14 12.28 6.13
CA TRP A 27 -4.88 12.69 7.33
C TRP A 27 -6.33 13.10 7.07
N SER A 28 -6.70 13.47 5.83
CA SER A 28 -8.09 13.78 5.50
C SER A 28 -8.90 12.52 5.18
N SER A 29 -8.23 11.53 4.58
CA SER A 29 -8.90 10.36 4.00
C SER A 29 -8.80 9.10 4.86
N PHE A 30 -7.81 9.02 5.76
CA PHE A 30 -7.49 7.80 6.50
C PHE A 30 -7.38 8.01 8.02
N ASN A 31 -7.90 9.12 8.55
CA ASN A 31 -7.89 9.44 9.99
C ASN A 31 -9.01 8.74 10.79
N THR A 32 -9.53 7.62 10.27
CA THR A 32 -10.50 6.79 10.98
C THR A 32 -9.80 5.89 12.01
N PRO A 33 -10.46 5.51 13.13
CA PRO A 33 -9.87 4.63 14.15
C PRO A 33 -9.50 3.22 13.67
N ASN A 34 -9.86 2.85 12.43
CA ASN A 34 -9.51 1.55 11.87
C ASN A 34 -8.00 1.53 11.55
N PRO A 35 -7.19 0.70 12.25
CA PRO A 35 -5.73 0.75 12.12
C PRO A 35 -5.21 0.26 10.75
N ASN A 36 -6.07 -0.33 9.92
CA ASN A 36 -5.68 -1.05 8.72
C ASN A 36 -6.56 -0.73 7.50
N ASN A 37 -6.29 0.40 6.85
CA ASN A 37 -6.95 0.75 5.58
C ASN A 37 -6.28 0.00 4.43
N PHE A 38 -6.85 -1.16 4.08
CA PHE A 38 -6.45 -1.94 2.90
C PHE A 38 -7.30 -1.54 1.70
N ILE A 39 -6.63 -1.17 0.61
CA ILE A 39 -7.23 -0.63 -0.60
C ILE A 39 -6.71 -1.43 -1.78
N PHE A 40 -7.60 -1.99 -2.59
CA PHE A 40 -7.24 -2.53 -3.90
C PHE A 40 -7.19 -1.41 -4.91
N VAL A 41 -6.05 -1.30 -5.58
CA VAL A 41 -5.76 -0.19 -6.47
C VAL A 41 -5.35 -0.76 -7.82
N LYS A 42 -5.84 -0.16 -8.90
CA LYS A 42 -5.33 -0.48 -10.24
C LYS A 42 -3.83 -0.17 -10.28
N ARG A 43 -3.02 -1.15 -10.70
CA ARG A 43 -1.57 -0.99 -10.80
C ARG A 43 -1.27 0.14 -11.75
N ARG A 44 -0.48 1.10 -11.27
CA ARG A 44 -0.01 2.21 -12.08
C ARG A 44 1.23 1.79 -12.88
N THR A 45 1.34 2.28 -14.11
CA THR A 45 2.51 2.09 -14.95
C THR A 45 3.69 2.92 -14.42
N ASP A 46 4.92 2.57 -14.78
CA ASP A 46 6.15 3.19 -14.26
C ASP A 46 6.28 4.71 -14.51
N ALA A 47 5.46 5.28 -15.41
CA ALA A 47 5.35 6.71 -15.64
C ALA A 47 4.69 7.51 -14.49
N CYS A 48 3.98 6.85 -13.56
CA CYS A 48 3.10 7.55 -12.62
C CYS A 48 3.79 8.26 -11.44
N GLY A 49 5.03 7.95 -11.06
CA GLY A 49 5.63 8.53 -9.84
C GLY A 49 5.95 10.04 -9.86
N LYS A 50 5.82 10.74 -11.00
CA LYS A 50 6.16 12.17 -11.12
C LYS A 50 5.00 13.12 -10.85
N SER A 51 3.77 12.67 -11.11
CA SER A 51 2.53 13.45 -10.91
C SER A 51 1.81 13.09 -9.62
N ASP A 52 2.33 12.12 -8.87
CA ASP A 52 1.65 11.58 -7.70
C ASP A 52 1.82 12.49 -6.50
N GLY A 53 0.69 13.00 -6.03
CA GLY A 53 0.65 13.91 -4.90
C GLY A 53 -0.63 14.70 -4.87
N SER A 54 -0.86 15.29 -3.71
CA SER A 54 -1.93 16.23 -3.48
C SER A 54 -1.40 17.66 -3.57
N VAL A 55 -2.29 18.62 -3.35
CA VAL A 55 -1.91 20.02 -3.15
C VAL A 55 -0.86 20.16 -2.03
N SER A 56 -0.96 19.35 -0.97
CA SER A 56 -0.16 19.48 0.26
C SER A 56 1.16 18.69 0.24
N GLY A 57 1.32 17.70 -0.62
CA GLY A 57 2.47 16.79 -0.54
C GLY A 57 2.47 15.69 -1.59
N CYS A 58 3.43 14.76 -1.48
CA CYS A 58 3.57 13.64 -2.39
C CYS A 58 4.06 12.38 -1.67
N TRP A 59 3.69 11.21 -2.20
CA TRP A 59 4.24 9.93 -1.74
C TRP A 59 5.63 9.71 -2.34
N ARG A 60 6.62 9.42 -1.49
CA ARG A 60 8.00 9.15 -1.91
C ARG A 60 8.45 7.77 -1.45
N ILE A 61 9.11 7.03 -2.33
CA ILE A 61 9.74 5.75 -2.00
C ILE A 61 10.80 6.01 -0.92
N MET A 62 10.75 5.26 0.18
CA MET A 62 11.81 5.33 1.18
C MET A 62 13.07 4.64 0.66
N ALA A 63 14.28 5.13 1.00
CA ALA A 63 15.54 4.52 0.57
C ALA A 63 15.68 3.03 1.00
N ARG A 64 15.03 2.62 2.10
CA ARG A 64 14.91 1.21 2.52
C ARG A 64 13.61 0.52 2.09
N GLY A 65 12.85 1.17 1.21
CA GLY A 65 11.50 0.85 0.76
C GLY A 65 11.43 0.39 -0.70
N HIS A 66 12.57 0.11 -1.34
CA HIS A 66 12.62 -0.67 -2.59
C HIS A 66 11.91 -2.02 -2.43
N ASP A 67 11.50 -2.61 -3.55
CA ASP A 67 10.75 -3.86 -3.58
C ASP A 67 11.41 -4.96 -2.72
N LYS A 68 10.74 -5.31 -1.63
CA LYS A 68 11.11 -6.44 -0.76
C LYS A 68 10.33 -7.67 -1.20
N LEU A 69 11.02 -8.77 -1.43
CA LEU A 69 10.36 -10.04 -1.72
C LEU A 69 9.55 -10.50 -0.51
N ILE A 70 8.38 -11.03 -0.80
CA ILE A 70 7.53 -11.69 0.17
C ILE A 70 7.51 -13.17 -0.19
N LYS A 71 7.93 -14.01 0.76
CA LYS A 71 7.94 -15.47 0.61
C LYS A 71 6.94 -16.09 1.58
N SER A 72 6.32 -17.17 1.14
CA SER A 72 5.58 -18.07 2.02
C SER A 72 6.53 -18.62 3.08
N GLY A 73 6.18 -18.51 4.35
CA GLY A 73 6.97 -19.10 5.44
C GLY A 73 7.06 -20.63 5.35
N GLU A 74 5.99 -21.29 4.91
CA GLU A 74 5.91 -22.76 4.82
C GLU A 74 6.67 -23.33 3.60
N THR A 75 6.32 -22.86 2.40
CA THR A 75 6.85 -23.41 1.14
C THR A 75 8.09 -22.69 0.60
N GLY A 76 8.47 -21.53 1.18
CA GLY A 76 9.52 -20.67 0.62
C GLY A 76 9.18 -20.00 -0.72
N ARG A 77 8.00 -20.28 -1.31
CA ARG A 77 7.57 -19.74 -2.61
C ARG A 77 7.42 -18.23 -2.54
N ILE A 78 7.81 -17.55 -3.62
CA ILE A 78 7.63 -16.10 -3.77
C ILE A 78 6.14 -15.84 -3.97
N LEU A 79 5.55 -15.04 -3.08
CA LEU A 79 4.14 -14.64 -3.15
C LEU A 79 3.99 -13.29 -3.86
N GLY A 80 4.98 -12.41 -3.69
CA GLY A 80 4.91 -11.06 -4.22
C GLY A 80 6.04 -10.16 -3.75
N PHE A 81 5.81 -8.87 -3.91
CA PHE A 81 6.73 -7.79 -3.59
C PHE A 81 6.03 -6.76 -2.72
N LYS A 82 6.76 -6.16 -1.77
CA LYS A 82 6.33 -5.04 -0.93
C LYS A 82 7.19 -3.82 -1.21
N LYS A 83 6.56 -2.70 -1.52
CA LYS A 83 7.19 -1.38 -1.60
C LYS A 83 6.68 -0.50 -0.46
N ILE A 84 7.53 0.37 0.08
CA ILE A 84 7.12 1.28 1.16
C ILE A 84 7.34 2.73 0.74
N LEU A 85 6.26 3.51 0.78
CA LEU A 85 6.25 4.94 0.51
C LEU A 85 5.97 5.71 1.80
N LYS A 86 6.55 6.91 1.92
CA LYS A 86 6.22 7.90 2.95
C LYS A 86 5.56 9.10 2.30
N PHE A 87 4.55 9.67 2.94
CA PHE A 87 4.03 10.96 2.50
C PHE A 87 5.00 12.07 2.94
N CYS A 88 5.30 13.00 2.04
CA CYS A 88 6.14 14.17 2.28
C CYS A 88 5.34 15.42 1.96
N GLU A 89 4.99 16.19 2.99
CA GLU A 89 4.38 17.51 2.84
C GLU A 89 5.36 18.51 2.21
N LYS A 90 4.83 19.46 1.43
CA LYS A 90 5.62 20.49 0.75
C LYS A 90 6.25 21.48 1.74
N ASP A 91 5.53 21.83 2.81
CA ASP A 91 5.86 22.97 3.68
C ASP A 91 6.26 22.59 5.11
N MET A 92 6.66 21.32 5.34
CA MET A 92 6.97 20.85 6.69
C MET A 92 8.27 21.46 7.25
N LYS A 93 8.14 22.44 8.15
CA LYS A 93 9.17 22.75 9.14
C LYS A 93 9.30 21.52 10.07
N ARG A 94 10.52 21.02 10.26
CA ARG A 94 10.80 19.84 11.12
C ARG A 94 10.28 20.10 12.55
N SER A 95 9.10 19.59 12.89
CA SER A 95 8.61 19.54 14.27
C SER A 95 9.06 18.25 14.96
N GLU A 96 9.20 18.30 16.28
CA GLU A 96 9.75 17.23 17.13
C GLU A 96 8.83 16.01 17.26
N GLU A 97 7.54 16.14 16.91
CA GLU A 97 6.55 15.05 16.87
C GLU A 97 6.13 14.79 15.41
N GLN A 98 7.03 14.21 14.61
CA GLN A 98 6.76 13.99 13.20
C GLN A 98 5.83 12.76 13.02
N ILE A 99 4.53 13.02 12.88
CA ILE A 99 3.56 12.04 12.39
C ILE A 99 3.95 11.69 10.94
N ILE A 100 4.29 10.43 10.69
CA ILE A 100 4.65 9.97 9.35
C ILE A 100 3.55 9.06 8.81
N TRP A 101 3.00 9.44 7.66
CA TRP A 101 2.10 8.58 6.91
C TRP A 101 2.89 7.64 6.02
N VAL A 102 2.60 6.34 6.14
CA VAL A 102 3.27 5.27 5.42
C VAL A 102 2.26 4.49 4.60
N MET A 103 2.59 4.25 3.33
CA MET A 103 1.87 3.34 2.45
C MET A 103 2.74 2.11 2.19
N GLU A 104 2.17 0.94 2.44
CA GLU A 104 2.73 -0.35 2.07
C GLU A 104 2.00 -0.86 0.82
N GLU A 105 2.66 -0.84 -0.32
CA GLU A 105 2.15 -1.31 -1.59
C GLU A 105 2.59 -2.76 -1.80
N TYR A 106 1.62 -3.66 -2.02
CA TYR A 106 1.82 -5.09 -2.21
C TYR A 106 1.45 -5.47 -3.64
N ARG A 107 2.37 -6.14 -4.33
CA ARG A 107 2.17 -6.67 -5.68
C ARG A 107 2.32 -8.17 -5.70
N LEU A 108 1.35 -8.89 -6.26
CA LEU A 108 1.43 -10.35 -6.42
C LEU A 108 2.37 -10.74 -7.57
N VAL A 109 2.96 -11.93 -7.48
CA VAL A 109 3.74 -12.52 -8.57
C VAL A 109 2.84 -13.10 -9.67
N ASP A 110 1.63 -13.51 -9.31
CA ASP A 110 0.64 -14.12 -10.19
C ASP A 110 0.33 -13.20 -11.39
N LYS A 111 0.63 -13.71 -12.61
CA LYS A 111 0.46 -12.99 -13.88
C LYS A 111 -0.97 -12.52 -14.12
N TRP A 112 -1.96 -13.23 -13.58
CA TRP A 112 -3.39 -12.92 -13.76
C TRP A 112 -3.87 -11.77 -12.86
N LYS A 113 -3.09 -11.40 -11.84
CA LYS A 113 -3.43 -10.36 -10.85
C LYS A 113 -2.43 -9.19 -10.88
N GLN A 114 -1.67 -9.03 -11.95
CA GLN A 114 -0.65 -7.98 -12.07
C GLN A 114 -1.22 -6.61 -12.44
N ASP A 115 -2.51 -6.52 -12.79
CA ASP A 115 -3.21 -5.27 -13.08
C ASP A 115 -3.61 -4.51 -11.81
N GLN A 116 -3.41 -5.10 -10.63
CA GLN A 116 -3.80 -4.55 -9.33
C GLN A 116 -2.67 -4.65 -8.31
N VAL A 117 -2.69 -3.73 -7.36
CA VAL A 117 -1.86 -3.74 -6.14
C VAL A 117 -2.75 -3.53 -4.93
N ILE A 118 -2.24 -3.90 -3.77
CA ILE A 118 -2.92 -3.62 -2.49
C ILE A 118 -2.12 -2.58 -1.75
N CYS A 119 -2.73 -1.47 -1.42
CA CYS A 119 -2.14 -0.44 -0.59
C CYS A 119 -2.68 -0.57 0.84
N ARG A 120 -1.78 -0.61 1.82
CA ARG A 120 -2.11 -0.45 3.24
C ARG A 120 -1.57 0.88 3.72
N ILE A 121 -2.44 1.78 4.17
CA ILE A 121 -2.03 3.08 4.71
C ILE A 121 -2.09 3.02 6.24
N ARG A 122 -1.03 3.55 6.88
CA ARG A 122 -0.95 3.64 8.33
C ARG A 122 -0.20 4.89 8.78
N VAL A 123 -0.53 5.33 9.99
CA VAL A 123 0.25 6.33 10.73
C VAL A 123 1.41 5.63 11.46
N CYS A 124 2.58 6.23 11.46
CA CYS A 124 3.74 5.83 12.25
C CYS A 124 4.19 7.01 13.12
N TYR A 125 4.21 6.78 14.43
CA TYR A 125 4.71 7.74 15.41
C TYR A 125 6.16 7.36 15.75
N ASN A 126 7.11 8.22 15.43
CA ASN A 126 8.56 7.97 15.52
C ASN A 126 9.03 6.79 14.63
N LEU A 127 10.12 6.97 13.89
CA LEU A 127 10.64 6.10 12.81
C LEU A 127 11.06 4.66 13.21
N ARG A 128 10.51 4.07 14.30
CA ARG A 128 10.55 2.63 14.56
C ARG A 128 9.49 1.94 13.71
N LEU A 129 9.82 1.70 12.44
CA LEU A 129 9.03 0.84 11.55
C LEU A 129 9.04 -0.58 12.11
N VAL A 130 8.08 -0.92 12.98
CA VAL A 130 7.87 -2.30 13.39
C VAL A 130 7.39 -3.07 12.14
N PRO A 131 8.12 -4.11 11.69
CA PRO A 131 7.69 -4.91 10.57
C PRO A 131 6.48 -5.74 11.00
N CYS A 132 5.28 -5.38 10.55
CA CYS A 132 4.15 -6.31 10.58
C CYS A 132 4.46 -7.46 9.62
N SER A 133 4.33 -8.70 10.09
CA SER A 133 4.52 -9.91 9.27
C SER A 133 3.56 -9.87 8.06
N PRO A 134 4.07 -9.72 6.83
CA PRO A 134 3.24 -9.60 5.62
C PRO A 134 2.63 -10.93 5.17
N SER A 135 3.04 -12.05 5.79
CA SER A 135 2.72 -13.40 5.33
C SER A 135 1.23 -13.71 5.45
N ILE A 136 0.61 -13.45 6.60
CA ILE A 136 -0.78 -13.86 6.90
C ILE A 136 -1.79 -13.21 5.92
N PHE A 137 -1.55 -11.96 5.54
CA PHE A 137 -2.47 -11.21 4.68
C PHE A 137 -2.50 -11.72 3.24
N LEU A 138 -1.33 -12.06 2.66
CA LEU A 138 -1.23 -12.55 1.29
C LEU A 138 -1.70 -14.00 1.11
N PHE A 139 -1.65 -14.81 2.16
CA PHE A 139 -2.27 -16.14 2.17
C PHE A 139 -3.80 -16.04 2.01
N SER A 140 -4.45 -15.09 2.69
CA SER A 140 -5.91 -14.91 2.61
C SER A 140 -6.42 -14.48 1.23
N ILE A 141 -5.58 -13.93 0.35
CA ILE A 141 -5.95 -13.45 -0.99
C ILE A 141 -5.70 -14.52 -2.07
N ASN A 142 -4.87 -15.52 -1.76
CA ASN A 142 -4.52 -16.61 -2.68
C ASN A 142 -5.23 -17.94 -2.36
N GLY A 143 -6.13 -17.96 -1.36
CA GLY A 143 -6.96 -19.12 -0.97
C GLY A 143 -8.35 -19.19 -1.63
#